data_AF-A0A1Q7SZQ1-F1
#
_entry.id   AF-A0A1Q7SZQ1-F1
#
_cell.length_a   1.000
_cell.length_b   1.000
_cell.length_c   1.000
_cell.angle_alpha   90.00
_cell.angle_beta   90.00
_cell.angle_gamma   90.00
#
_symmetry.space_group_name_H-M   'P 1'
#
loop_
_entity.id
_entity.type
_entity.pdbx_description
1 polymer ?
#
loop_
_entity_poly.entity_id
_entity_poly.type
_entity_poly.pdbx_seq_one_letter_code
_entity_poly.pdbx_strand_id
1 'polypeptide(L)'
;MKMILASVLTTILIVMMTLGAMFILVRATVYVTSLESPVQRAAAMGAELLLGVVLLMGTVWLATHLAVRIFGPQKSASEGGTVV
;
A
#
# COMPACT_ATOMS: atom_id res chain seq x y z
N MET A 1 -17.57 18.35 4.15
CA MET A 1 -17.82 17.45 2.99
C MET A 1 -16.56 16.97 2.29
N LYS A 2 -15.68 17.85 1.77
CA LYS A 2 -14.47 17.45 1.02
C LYS A 2 -13.53 16.47 1.77
N MET A 3 -13.29 16.72 3.06
CA MET A 3 -12.47 15.85 3.93
C MET A 3 -13.08 14.46 4.14
N ILE A 4 -14.41 14.37 4.32
CA ILE A 4 -15.11 13.11 4.55
C ILE A 4 -15.05 12.25 3.27
N LEU A 5 -15.27 12.87 2.10
CA LEU A 5 -15.16 12.17 0.82
C LEU A 5 -13.74 11.68 0.57
N ALA A 6 -12.72 12.51 0.84
CA ALA A 6 -11.32 12.12 0.72
C ALA A 6 -10.96 10.97 1.66
N SER A 7 -11.47 11.00 2.90
CA SER A 7 -11.29 9.92 3.88
C SER A 7 -11.90 8.61 3.39
N VAL A 8 -13.18 8.62 2.96
CA VAL A 8 -13.87 7.41 2.49
C VAL A 8 -13.17 6.83 1.27
N LEU A 9 -12.79 7.67 0.31
CA LEU A 9 -12.08 7.23 -0.89
C LEU A 9 -10.73 6.60 -0.55
N THR A 10 -10.00 7.19 0.41
CA THR A 10 -8.71 6.67 0.86
C THR A 10 -8.86 5.32 1.53
N THR A 11 -9.87 5.16 2.39
CA THR A 11 -10.17 3.86 3.01
C THR A 11 -10.48 2.80 1.95
N ILE A 12 -11.35 3.12 0.98
CA ILE A 12 -11.67 2.19 -0.12
C ILE A 12 -10.40 1.81 -0.89
N LEU A 13 -9.56 2.78 -1.22
CA LEU A 13 -8.32 2.51 -1.93
C LEU A 13 -7.39 1.59 -1.14
N ILE A 14 -7.19 1.84 0.17
CA ILE A 14 -6.36 1.00 1.03
C ILE A 14 -6.89 -0.44 1.08
N VAL A 15 -8.20 -0.60 1.21
CA VAL A 15 -8.85 -1.92 1.20
C VAL A 15 -8.61 -2.63 -0.14
N MET A 16 -8.83 -1.93 -1.26
CA MET A 16 -8.62 -2.50 -2.60
C MET A 16 -7.16 -2.89 -2.84
N MET A 17 -6.20 -2.09 -2.37
CA MET A 17 -4.78 -2.41 -2.47
C MET A 17 -4.42 -3.64 -1.64
N THR A 18 -4.97 -3.76 -0.44
CA THR A 18 -4.72 -4.91 0.45
C THR A 18 -5.29 -6.19 -0.15
N LEU A 19 -6.53 -6.14 -0.64
CA LEU A 19 -7.17 -7.27 -1.33
C LEU A 19 -6.42 -7.63 -2.62
N GLY A 20 -5.99 -6.64 -3.38
CA GLY A 20 -5.18 -6.84 -4.59
C GLY A 20 -3.85 -7.53 -4.29
N ALA A 21 -3.13 -7.06 -3.26
CA ALA A 21 -1.88 -7.69 -2.82
C ALA A 21 -2.11 -9.14 -2.37
N MET A 22 -3.14 -9.39 -1.56
CA MET A 22 -3.50 -10.73 -1.10
C MET A 22 -3.83 -11.65 -2.29
N PHE A 23 -4.62 -11.17 -3.25
CA PHE A 23 -4.98 -11.96 -4.44
C PHE A 23 -3.76 -12.32 -5.29
N ILE A 24 -2.86 -11.35 -5.52
CA ILE A 24 -1.62 -11.58 -6.27
C ILE A 24 -0.75 -12.61 -5.54
N LEU A 25 -0.58 -12.49 -4.22
CA LEU A 25 0.24 -13.42 -3.45
C LEU A 25 -0.34 -14.83 -3.46
N VAL A 26 -1.65 -14.99 -3.24
CA VAL A 26 -2.30 -16.30 -3.33
C VAL A 26 -2.09 -16.93 -4.72
N ARG A 27 -2.21 -16.15 -5.79
CA ARG A 27 -1.96 -16.62 -7.16
C ARG A 27 -0.49 -17.03 -7.35
N ALA A 28 0.44 -16.29 -6.78
CA ALA A 28 1.86 -16.64 -6.78
C ALA A 28 2.09 -17.96 -6.01
N THR A 29 1.52 -18.14 -4.82
CA THR A 29 1.64 -19.38 -4.04
C THR A 29 1.13 -20.59 -4.80
N VAL A 30 -0.04 -20.47 -5.44
CA VAL A 30 -0.61 -21.55 -6.27
C VAL A 30 0.32 -21.90 -7.43
N TYR A 31 0.92 -20.90 -8.07
CA TYR A 31 1.88 -21.13 -9.14
C TYR A 31 3.16 -21.81 -8.62
N VAL A 32 3.76 -21.28 -7.56
CA VAL A 32 4.99 -21.81 -6.95
C VAL A 32 4.81 -23.26 -6.52
N THR A 33 3.67 -23.59 -5.91
CA THR A 33 3.37 -24.95 -5.43
C THR A 33 3.07 -25.94 -6.54
N SER A 34 2.65 -25.48 -7.72
CA SER A 34 2.48 -26.32 -8.91
C SER A 34 3.79 -26.71 -9.62
N LEU A 35 4.93 -26.13 -9.23
CA LEU A 35 6.21 -26.45 -9.86
C LEU A 35 6.73 -27.83 -9.43
N GLU A 36 6.97 -28.69 -10.42
CA GLU A 36 7.46 -30.06 -10.20
C GLU A 36 8.94 -30.08 -9.80
N SER A 37 9.77 -29.22 -10.41
CA SER A 37 11.20 -29.18 -10.14
C SER A 37 11.49 -28.55 -8.77
N PRO A 38 12.18 -29.26 -7.85
CA PRO A 38 12.50 -28.75 -6.53
C PRO A 38 13.35 -27.46 -6.56
N VAL A 39 14.28 -27.37 -7.50
CA VAL A 39 15.17 -26.21 -7.65
C VAL A 39 14.39 -24.99 -8.13
N GLN A 40 13.53 -25.17 -9.15
CA GLN A 40 12.69 -24.07 -9.65
C GLN A 40 11.69 -23.62 -8.57
N ARG A 41 11.10 -24.55 -7.83
CA ARG A 41 10.20 -24.25 -6.71
C ARG A 41 10.90 -23.43 -5.62
N ALA A 42 12.13 -23.80 -5.23
CA ALA A 42 12.88 -23.05 -4.23
C ALA A 42 13.20 -21.61 -4.70
N ALA A 43 13.62 -21.44 -5.95
CA ALA A 43 13.84 -20.13 -6.54
C ALA A 43 12.54 -19.30 -6.59
N ALA A 44 11.43 -19.92 -6.98
CA ALA A 44 10.14 -19.27 -7.09
C ALA A 44 9.56 -18.88 -5.71
N MET A 45 9.78 -19.68 -4.67
CA MET A 45 9.48 -19.30 -3.28
C MET A 45 10.26 -18.06 -2.85
N GLY A 46 11.55 -17.98 -3.20
CA GLY A 46 12.36 -16.79 -2.96
C GLY A 46 11.79 -15.55 -3.67
N ALA A 47 11.40 -15.69 -4.93
CA ALA A 47 10.77 -14.62 -5.70
C ALA A 47 9.40 -14.21 -5.14
N GLU A 48 8.59 -15.16 -4.70
CA GLU A 48 7.30 -14.91 -4.04
C GLU A 48 7.47 -14.11 -2.74
N LEU A 49 8.46 -14.46 -1.91
CA LEU A 49 8.76 -13.69 -0.70
C LEU A 49 9.19 -12.26 -1.02
N LEU A 50 10.07 -12.08 -2.03
CA LEU A 50 10.48 -10.76 -2.48
C LEU A 50 9.29 -9.94 -3.01
N LEU A 51 8.41 -10.57 -3.79
CA LEU A 51 7.17 -9.95 -4.26
C LEU A 51 6.29 -9.52 -3.08
N GLY A 52 6.14 -10.35 -2.06
CA GLY A 52 5.42 -10.04 -0.83
C GLY A 52 5.99 -8.82 -0.10
N VAL A 53 7.31 -8.77 0.07
CA VAL A 53 7.99 -7.62 0.69
C VAL A 53 7.73 -6.34 -0.12
N VAL A 54 7.90 -6.39 -1.44
CA VAL A 54 7.70 -5.22 -2.31
C VAL A 54 6.25 -4.74 -2.28
N LEU A 55 5.27 -5.66 -2.36
CA LEU A 55 3.84 -5.32 -2.29
C LEU A 55 3.48 -4.71 -0.93
N LEU A 56 3.93 -5.31 0.17
CA LEU A 56 3.68 -4.76 1.51
C LEU A 56 4.31 -3.38 1.66
N MET A 57 5.57 -3.21 1.26
CA MET A 57 6.26 -1.94 1.38
C MET A 57 5.59 -0.85 0.52
N GLY A 58 5.23 -1.17 -0.72
CA GLY A 58 4.55 -0.24 -1.63
C GLY A 58 3.14 0.13 -1.15
N THR A 59 2.36 -0.85 -0.69
CA THR A 59 0.99 -0.59 -0.21
C THR A 59 0.97 0.23 1.07
N VAL A 60 1.84 -0.09 2.04
CA VAL A 60 2.00 0.69 3.28
C VAL A 60 2.51 2.09 2.99
N TRP A 61 3.51 2.24 2.12
CA TRP A 61 4.03 3.55 1.74
C TRP A 61 2.94 4.42 1.11
N LEU A 62 2.18 3.88 0.16
CA LEU A 62 1.13 4.66 -0.51
C LEU A 62 -0.01 5.01 0.45
N ALA A 63 -0.46 4.05 1.27
CA ALA A 63 -1.50 4.27 2.27
C ALA A 63 -1.12 5.39 3.24
N THR A 64 0.10 5.34 3.78
CA THR A 64 0.60 6.35 4.73
C THR A 64 0.81 7.71 4.08
N HIS A 65 1.37 7.78 2.87
CA HIS A 65 1.57 9.04 2.16
C HIS A 65 0.25 9.71 1.78
N LEU A 66 -0.75 8.92 1.38
CA LEU A 66 -2.09 9.45 1.10
C LEU A 66 -2.76 9.96 2.38
N ALA A 67 -2.66 9.22 3.49
CA ALA A 67 -3.18 9.66 4.77
C ALA A 67 -2.51 10.98 5.22
N VAL A 68 -1.19 11.09 5.14
CA VAL A 68 -0.46 12.33 5.47
C VAL A 68 -0.86 13.47 4.53
N ARG A 69 -1.08 13.21 3.23
CA ARG A 69 -1.51 14.24 2.29
C ARG A 69 -2.92 14.78 2.56
N ILE A 70 -3.81 13.95 3.12
CA ILE A 70 -5.21 14.30 3.35
C ILE A 70 -5.41 14.87 4.77
N PHE A 71 -4.74 14.30 5.76
CA PHE A 71 -4.90 14.63 7.18
C PHE A 71 -3.72 15.43 7.77
N GLY A 72 -2.66 15.65 7.00
CA GLY A 72 -1.53 16.45 7.43
C GLY A 72 -1.92 17.90 7.69
N PRO A 73 -1.18 18.62 8.55
CA PRO A 73 -1.47 20.00 8.87
C PRO A 73 -1.47 20.83 7.60
N GLN A 74 -2.59 21.51 7.32
CA GLN A 74 -2.56 22.58 6.34
C GLN A 74 -1.60 23.63 6.87
N LYS A 75 -0.56 23.95 6.10
CA LYS A 75 0.36 25.04 6.42
C LYS A 75 -0.50 26.29 6.62
N SER A 76 -0.70 26.67 7.88
CA SER A 76 -1.47 27.85 8.24
C SER A 76 -0.85 29.03 7.54
N ALA A 77 -1.49 29.52 6.48
CA ALA A 77 -1.26 30.87 5.99
C ALA A 77 -1.88 31.84 7.02
N SER A 78 -1.25 31.95 8.19
CA SER A 78 -1.59 32.94 9.21
C SER A 78 -0.44 33.12 10.21
N GLU A 79 0.79 33.24 9.72
CA GLU A 79 1.82 34.03 10.39
C GLU A 79 1.89 35.39 9.67
N GLY A 80 0.83 36.18 9.85
CA GLY A 80 0.84 37.62 9.60
C GLY A 80 0.75 38.31 10.94
N GLY A 81 1.89 38.40 11.64
CA GLY A 81 1.98 39.16 12.88
C GLY A 81 1.77 40.64 12.59
N THR A 82 0.63 41.18 13.00
CA THR A 82 0.45 42.62 13.15
C THR A 82 0.88 42.98 14.57
N VAL A 83 2.13 43.41 14.71
CA VAL A 83 2.56 44.22 15.86
C VAL A 83 2.13 45.66 15.58
N VAL A 84 1.14 46.14 16.33
CA VAL A 84 0.90 47.58 16.57
C VAL A 84 1.13 47.84 18.04
#